data_AF-A0A948R6J7-F1
#
_entry.id   AF-A0A948R6J7-F1
#
_cell.length_a   1.000
_cell.length_b   1.000
_cell.length_c   1.000
_cell.angle_alpha   90.00
_cell.angle_beta   90.00
_cell.angle_gamma   90.00
#
_symmetry.space_group_name_H-M   'P 1'
#
loop_
_entity.id
_entity.type
_entity.pdbx_description
1 polymer ?
#
loop_
_entity_poly.entity_id
_entity_poly.type
_entity_poly.pdbx_seq_one_letter_code
_entity_poly.pdbx_strand_id
1 'polypeptide(L)'
;MRFAGYAALFDIPDAARDTIRRGAFARTLASQNAPLPLYWQHRPDQPIGVIEQMSEDARGLRVIARIDRPDSRAAMLLSHGAVSGLSFGFRTRAARQSG
;
A
#
# COMPACT_ATOMS: atom_id res chain seq x y z
N MET A 1 -10.72 1.04 12.98
CA MET A 1 -10.22 2.39 12.63
C MET A 1 -10.01 2.47 11.13
N ARG A 2 -10.39 3.57 10.46
CA ARG A 2 -10.16 3.77 9.02
C ARG A 2 -9.07 4.80 8.78
N PHE A 3 -8.29 4.62 7.72
CA PHE A 3 -7.27 5.56 7.31
C PHE A 3 -7.07 5.50 5.79
N ALA A 4 -6.43 6.54 5.24
CA ALA A 4 -6.04 6.60 3.85
C ALA A 4 -4.60 7.06 3.73
N GLY A 5 -3.91 6.59 2.68
CA GLY A 5 -2.55 7.00 2.39
C GLY A 5 -2.05 6.47 1.05
N TYR A 6 -0.80 6.77 0.74
CA TYR A 6 -0.16 6.33 -0.49
C TYR A 6 0.75 5.14 -0.20
N ALA A 7 0.50 4.01 -0.87
CA ALA A 7 1.39 2.86 -0.81
C ALA A 7 2.59 3.01 -1.75
N ALA A 8 2.42 3.74 -2.84
CA ALA A 8 3.46 4.09 -3.79
C ALA A 8 3.27 5.54 -4.24
N LEU A 9 4.36 6.28 -4.42
CA LEU A 9 4.36 7.56 -5.11
C LEU A 9 4.91 7.35 -6.52
N PHE A 10 4.29 7.99 -7.51
CA PHE A 10 4.75 7.90 -8.90
C PHE A 10 5.91 8.85 -9.16
N ASP A 11 6.81 8.41 -10.04
CA ASP A 11 7.92 9.22 -10.55
C ASP A 11 8.89 9.71 -9.46
N ILE A 12 8.87 9.09 -8.27
CA ILE A 12 9.79 9.33 -7.16
C ILE A 12 10.60 8.05 -6.95
N PRO A 13 11.95 8.10 -7.05
CA PRO A 13 12.78 6.95 -6.75
C PRO A 13 12.68 6.56 -5.28
N ASP A 14 12.54 5.27 -5.00
CA ASP A 14 12.69 4.75 -3.64
C ASP A 14 14.17 4.58 -3.24
N ALA A 15 14.41 4.04 -2.05
CA ALA A 15 15.78 3.81 -1.55
C ALA A 15 16.59 2.81 -2.40
N ALA A 16 15.91 1.94 -3.16
CA ALA A 16 16.53 1.01 -4.10
C ALA A 16 16.69 1.61 -5.51
N ARG A 17 16.31 2.89 -5.69
CA ARG A 17 16.25 3.62 -6.97
C ARG A 17 15.22 3.07 -7.95
N ASP A 18 14.27 2.29 -7.48
CA ASP A 18 13.13 1.88 -8.29
C ASP A 18 12.15 3.05 -8.39
N THR A 19 11.68 3.31 -9.61
CA THR A 19 10.69 4.37 -9.87
C THR A 19 9.42 3.75 -10.42
N ILE A 20 8.34 3.92 -9.67
CA ILE A 20 7.02 3.43 -10.06
C ILE A 20 6.39 4.45 -11.01
N ARG A 21 5.93 3.96 -12.17
CA ARG A 21 5.30 4.80 -13.20
C ARG A 21 3.78 4.75 -13.07
N ARG A 22 3.12 5.83 -13.50
CA ARG A 22 1.66 5.87 -13.67
C ARG A 22 1.20 4.72 -14.56
N GLY A 23 0.08 4.09 -14.22
CA GLY A 23 -0.44 2.95 -14.96
C GLY A 23 0.23 1.62 -14.63
N ALA A 24 1.26 1.60 -13.76
CA ALA A 24 1.92 0.37 -13.34
C ALA A 24 0.95 -0.60 -12.64
N PHE A 25 -0.06 -0.07 -11.94
CA PHE A 25 -1.06 -0.87 -11.23
C PHE A 25 -2.38 -1.01 -11.99
N ALA A 26 -2.61 -0.26 -13.07
CA ALA A 26 -3.89 -0.23 -13.80
C ALA A 26 -4.42 -1.63 -14.15
N ARG A 27 -3.56 -2.52 -14.65
CA ARG A 27 -3.95 -3.91 -14.97
C ARG A 27 -4.32 -4.71 -13.71
N THR A 28 -3.53 -4.59 -12.65
CA THR A 28 -3.77 -5.31 -11.39
C THR A 28 -5.09 -4.84 -10.77
N LEU A 29 -5.31 -3.53 -10.70
CA LEU A 29 -6.54 -2.93 -10.18
C LEU A 29 -7.77 -3.35 -10.99
N ALA A 30 -7.67 -3.39 -12.32
CA ALA A 30 -8.77 -3.85 -13.17
C ALA A 30 -9.13 -5.33 -12.95
N SER A 31 -8.18 -6.15 -12.49
CA SER A 31 -8.41 -7.56 -12.18
C SER A 31 -8.70 -7.85 -10.70
N GLN A 32 -8.56 -6.85 -9.83
CA GLN A 32 -8.67 -7.00 -8.38
C GLN A 32 -10.14 -7.00 -7.96
N ASN A 33 -10.70 -8.20 -7.79
CA ASN A 33 -12.12 -8.39 -7.46
C ASN A 33 -12.38 -8.81 -6.01
N ALA A 34 -11.32 -8.97 -5.20
CA ALA A 34 -11.41 -9.39 -3.81
C ALA A 34 -10.73 -8.37 -2.86
N PRO A 35 -11.20 -8.24 -1.61
CA PRO A 35 -10.50 -7.47 -0.59
C PRO A 35 -9.07 -8.00 -0.38
N LEU A 36 -8.10 -7.10 -0.22
CA LEU A 36 -6.73 -7.50 0.15
C LEU A 36 -6.53 -7.40 1.67
N PRO A 37 -5.80 -8.33 2.28
CA PRO A 37 -5.44 -8.24 3.69
C PRO A 37 -4.49 -7.07 3.94
N LEU A 38 -4.70 -6.36 5.05
CA LEU A 38 -3.74 -5.41 5.60
C LEU A 38 -2.86 -6.14 6.62
N TYR A 39 -1.57 -6.25 6.34
CA TYR A 39 -0.61 -6.92 7.23
C TYR A 39 0.18 -5.93 8.09
N TRP A 40 0.52 -6.36 9.30
CA TRP A 40 1.51 -5.66 10.12
C TRP A 40 2.92 -6.05 9.68
N GLN A 41 3.77 -5.06 9.38
CA GLN A 41 5.20 -5.28 9.07
C GLN A 41 5.46 -6.35 7.99
N HIS A 42 4.59 -6.43 6.97
CA HIS A 42 4.66 -7.43 5.88
C HIS A 42 4.57 -8.90 6.34
N ARG A 43 4.10 -9.15 7.57
CA ARG A 43 3.97 -10.51 8.11
C ARG A 43 2.62 -11.12 7.73
N PRO A 44 2.59 -12.18 6.88
CA PRO A 44 1.34 -12.81 6.46
C PRO A 44 0.57 -13.49 7.61
N ASP A 45 1.29 -13.87 8.67
CA ASP A 45 0.72 -14.43 9.91
C ASP A 45 0.15 -13.34 10.84
N GLN A 46 0.24 -12.05 10.47
CA GLN A 46 -0.26 -10.92 11.26
C GLN A 46 -1.18 -9.99 10.45
N PRO A 47 -2.34 -10.47 9.98
CA PRO A 47 -3.37 -9.60 9.44
C PRO A 47 -3.94 -8.70 10.54
N ILE A 48 -4.00 -7.40 10.29
CA ILE A 48 -4.55 -6.38 11.21
C ILE A 48 -5.83 -5.75 10.67
N GLY A 49 -6.22 -6.08 9.44
CA GLY A 49 -7.40 -5.53 8.81
C GLY A 49 -7.49 -5.81 7.32
N VAL A 50 -8.19 -4.92 6.61
CA VAL A 50 -8.44 -5.06 5.17
C VAL A 50 -8.19 -3.76 4.43
N ILE A 51 -7.79 -3.89 3.18
CA ILE A 51 -7.79 -2.82 2.20
C ILE A 51 -9.20 -2.73 1.60
N GLU A 52 -9.89 -1.63 1.87
CA GLU A 52 -11.27 -1.40 1.40
C GLU A 52 -11.28 -0.86 -0.03
N GLN A 53 -10.33 0.01 -0.39
CA GLN A 53 -10.21 0.57 -1.75
C GLN A 53 -8.76 0.81 -2.14
N MET A 54 -8.47 0.65 -3.43
CA MET A 54 -7.20 1.00 -4.06
C MET A 54 -7.45 1.65 -5.40
N SER A 55 -6.77 2.76 -5.67
CA SER A 55 -6.84 3.45 -6.96
C SER A 55 -5.54 4.18 -7.26
N GLU A 56 -5.22 4.32 -8.55
CA GLU A 56 -4.18 5.25 -8.98
C GLU A 56 -4.77 6.66 -9.10
N ASP A 57 -4.00 7.67 -8.68
CA ASP A 57 -4.32 9.08 -8.90
C ASP A 57 -3.13 9.84 -9.49
N ALA A 58 -3.23 11.17 -9.52
CA ALA A 58 -2.16 12.02 -10.04
C ALA A 58 -0.85 11.95 -9.22
N ARG A 59 -0.84 11.39 -8.02
CA ARG A 59 0.31 11.33 -7.13
C ARG A 59 0.87 9.91 -6.98
N GLY A 60 0.03 8.89 -6.97
CA GLY A 60 0.47 7.53 -6.65
C GLY A 60 -0.64 6.50 -6.57
N LEU A 61 -0.32 5.36 -5.96
CA LEU A 61 -1.29 4.34 -5.57
C LEU A 61 -1.90 4.72 -4.22
N ARG A 62 -3.11 5.24 -4.25
CA ARG A 62 -3.87 5.62 -3.06
C ARG A 62 -4.64 4.41 -2.52
N VAL A 63 -4.60 4.26 -1.20
CA VAL A 63 -5.21 3.15 -0.48
C VAL A 63 -6.13 3.69 0.61
N ILE A 64 -7.31 3.09 0.75
CA ILE A 64 -8.18 3.24 1.92
C ILE A 64 -8.25 1.89 2.61
N ALA A 65 -7.95 1.87 3.91
CA ALA A 65 -7.90 0.65 4.69
C ALA A 65 -8.59 0.79 6.04
N ARG A 66 -8.98 -0.36 6.60
CA ARG A 66 -9.61 -0.48 7.90
C ARG A 66 -8.84 -1.47 8.76
N ILE A 67 -8.42 -1.02 9.94
CA ILE A 67 -7.93 -1.89 11.03
C ILE A 67 -9.14 -2.42 11.81
N ASP A 68 -9.19 -3.74 11.97
CA ASP A 68 -10.33 -4.45 12.58
C ASP A 68 -10.46 -4.16 14.08
N ARG A 69 -9.32 -4.07 14.79
CA ARG A 69 -9.25 -3.81 16.23
C ARG A 69 -8.72 -2.41 16.53
N PRO A 70 -9.58 -1.41 16.80
CA PRO A 70 -9.17 -0.03 17.05
C PRO A 70 -8.29 0.15 18.30
N ASP A 71 -8.38 -0.78 19.24
CA ASP A 71 -7.60 -0.88 20.48
C ASP A 71 -6.26 -1.62 20.30
N SER A 72 -5.99 -2.13 19.09
CA SER A 72 -4.72 -2.81 18.81
C SER A 72 -3.53 -1.88 18.87
N ARG A 73 -2.35 -2.43 19.19
CA ARG A 73 -1.07 -1.71 19.14
C ARG A 73 -0.84 -1.02 17.79
N ALA A 74 -1.21 -1.67 16.68
CA ALA A 74 -1.08 -1.10 15.35
C ALA A 74 -1.94 0.16 15.17
N ALA A 75 -3.21 0.12 15.62
CA ALA A 75 -4.09 1.27 15.57
C ALA A 75 -3.60 2.42 16.45
N MET A 76 -3.16 2.12 17.67
CA MET A 76 -2.60 3.13 18.58
C MET A 76 -1.35 3.79 17.99
N LEU A 77 -0.37 3.00 17.53
CA LEU A 77 0.88 3.53 16.95
C LEU A 77 0.60 4.40 15.72
N LEU A 78 -0.35 4.01 14.88
CA LEU A 78 -0.78 4.82 13.74
C LEU A 78 -1.46 6.12 14.19
N SER A 79 -2.36 6.05 15.17
CA SER A 79 -3.07 7.24 15.69
C SER A 79 -2.14 8.25 16.38
N HIS A 80 -1.05 7.78 16.98
CA HIS A 80 -0.02 8.63 17.59
C HIS A 80 1.06 9.10 16.60
N GLY A 81 0.97 8.71 15.32
CA GLY A 81 1.97 9.04 14.30
C GLY A 81 3.32 8.33 14.49
N ALA A 82 3.41 7.37 15.42
CA ALA A 82 4.62 6.57 15.65
C ALA A 82 4.89 5.57 14.50
N VAL A 83 3.84 5.24 13.72
CA VAL A 83 3.96 4.57 12.42
C VAL A 83 3.15 5.36 11.40
N SER A 84 3.78 5.67 10.27
CA SER A 84 3.17 6.50 9.21
C SER A 84 3.32 5.92 7.80
N GLY A 85 4.09 4.84 7.65
CA GLY A 85 4.37 4.23 6.35
C GLY A 85 3.30 3.22 5.93
N LEU A 86 2.79 3.36 4.71
CA LEU A 86 2.13 2.30 3.96
C LEU A 86 3.13 1.74 2.96
N SER A 87 3.24 0.42 2.92
CA SER A 87 4.10 -0.29 1.99
C SER A 87 3.31 -1.42 1.34
N PHE A 88 3.69 -1.80 0.13
CA PHE A 88 2.99 -2.82 -0.65
C PHE A 88 3.98 -3.87 -1.14
N GLY A 89 3.57 -5.13 -1.09
CA GLY A 89 4.26 -6.20 -1.79
C GLY A 89 3.80 -6.25 -3.24
N PHE A 90 4.73 -6.43 -4.18
CA PHE A 90 4.41 -6.61 -5.58
C PHE A 90 5.27 -7.71 -6.21
N ARG A 91 4.81 -8.23 -7.34
CA ARG A 91 5.60 -9.07 -8.23
C ARG A 91 5.77 -8.34 -9.56
N THR A 92 7.01 -7.98 -9.89
CA THR A 92 7.34 -7.26 -11.11
C THR A 92 7.05 -8.12 -12.33
N ARG A 93 6.25 -7.60 -13.27
CA ARG A 93 5.99 -8.26 -14.56
C ARG A 93 6.92 -7.77 -15.67
N ALA A 94 7.31 -6.51 -15.62
CA ALA A 94 8.26 -5.88 -16.52
C ALA A 94 8.94 -4.74 -15.78
N ALA A 95 10.25 -4.61 -15.98
CA ALA A 95 11.04 -3.47 -15.52
C ALA A 95 12.01 -3.09 -16.64
N ARG A 96 12.34 -1.80 -16.72
CA ARG A 96 13.36 -1.29 -17.64
C ARG A 96 14.43 -0.61 -16.81
N GLN A 97 15.68 -1.04 -16.97
CA GLN A 97 16.82 -0.33 -16.43
C GLN A 97 17.17 0.81 -17.39
N SER A 98 17.24 2.03 -16.86
CA SER A 98 17.83 3.15 -17.58
C SER A 98 19.34 3.06 -17.39
N GLY A 99 20.08 2.74 -18.46
CA GLY A 99 21.53 2.83 -18.51
C GLY A 99 21.99 4.24 -18.83
#